data_AF-G7I3U8-F1
#
_entry.id   AF-G7I3U8-F1
#
_cell.length_a   1.000
_cell.length_b   1.000
_cell.length_c   1.000
_cell.angle_alpha   90.00
_cell.angle_beta   90.00
_cell.angle_gamma   90.00
#
_symmetry.space_group_name_H-M   'P 1'
#
loop_
_entity.id
_entity.type
_entity.pdbx_description
1 polymer ?
#
loop_
_entity_poly.entity_id
_entity_poly.type
_entity_poly.pdbx_seq_one_letter_code
_entity_poly.pdbx_strand_id
1 'polypeptide(L)' 'MAKTLKFVYAMILFIYIFLVIKNTEAYPPCETVADCPESYFRIYRCENNFCRYREAVRRLRPPLRKK' A
#
# COMPACT_ATOMS: atom_id res chain seq x y z
N MET A 1 -36.38 10.15 10.90
CA MET A 1 -35.74 10.82 9.76
C MET A 1 -34.37 11.44 10.12
N ALA A 2 -34.25 12.36 11.09
CA ALA A 2 -32.95 12.96 11.44
C ALA A 2 -31.95 12.02 12.15
N LYS A 3 -32.43 11.07 12.95
CA LYS A 3 -31.57 10.09 13.66
C LYS A 3 -30.85 9.12 12.70
N THR A 4 -31.54 8.67 11.64
CA THR A 4 -30.97 7.79 10.62
C THR A 4 -29.92 8.51 9.77
N LEU A 5 -30.16 9.79 9.44
CA LEU A 5 -29.17 10.61 8.73
C LEU A 5 -27.87 10.79 9.54
N LYS A 6 -27.97 11.03 10.85
CA LYS A 6 -26.80 11.11 11.74
C LYS A 6 -26.01 9.80 11.80
N PHE A 7 -26.72 8.67 11.81
CA PHE A 7 -26.08 7.34 11.82
C PHE A 7 -25.33 7.06 10.51
N VAL A 8 -25.97 7.32 9.36
CA VAL A 8 -25.34 7.16 8.04
C VAL A 8 -24.13 8.07 7.90
N TYR A 9 -24.23 9.32 8.38
CA TYR A 9 -23.11 10.26 8.35
C TYR A 9 -21.90 9.75 9.16
N ALA A 10 -22.14 9.22 10.37
CA ALA A 10 -21.08 8.62 11.17
C ALA A 10 -20.43 7.42 10.45
N MET A 11 -21.22 6.54 9.83
CA MET A 11 -20.69 5.39 9.07
C MET A 11 -19.81 5.82 7.89
N ILE A 12 -20.24 6.82 7.12
CA ILE A 12 -19.45 7.37 6.01
C ILE A 12 -18.14 7.96 6.53
N LEU A 13 -18.19 8.70 7.64
CA LEU A 13 -17.00 9.29 8.25
C LEU A 13 -15.99 8.22 8.68
N PHE A 14 -16.45 7.14 9.33
CA PHE A 14 -15.58 6.03 9.70
C PHE A 14 -14.93 5.37 8.47
N ILE A 15 -15.71 5.05 7.43
CA ILE A 15 -15.20 4.44 6.20
C ILE A 15 -14.15 5.35 5.54
N TYR A 16 -14.41 6.66 5.49
CA TYR A 16 -13.47 7.64 4.94
C TYR A 16 -12.13 7.64 5.68
N ILE A 17 -12.18 7.71 7.02
CA ILE A 17 -10.98 7.69 7.87
C ILE A 17 -10.20 6.38 7.65
N PHE A 18 -10.87 5.23 7.63
CA PHE A 18 -10.23 3.94 7.35
C PHE A 18 -9.55 3.91 5.98
N LEU A 19 -10.19 4.47 4.94
CA LEU A 19 -9.60 4.54 3.60
C LEU A 19 -8.35 5.42 3.58
N VAL A 20 -8.38 6.56 4.28
CA VAL A 20 -7.22 7.47 4.36
C VAL A 20 -6.06 6.77 5.07
N ILE A 21 -6.29 6.15 6.23
CA ILE A 21 -5.25 5.44 6.98
C ILE A 21 -4.67 4.28 6.15
N LYS A 22 -5.51 3.49 5.48
CA LYS A 22 -5.03 2.39 4.64
C LYS A 22 -4.21 2.86 3.44
N ASN A 23 -4.44 4.07 2.94
CA ASN A 23 -3.62 4.67 1.88
C ASN A 23 -2.29 5.23 2.41
N THR A 24 -2.24 5.71 3.67
CA THR A 24 -1.00 6.23 4.26
C THR A 24 -0.08 5.12 4.78
N GLU A 25 -0.64 4.01 5.27
CA GLU A 25 0.10 2.87 5.85
C GLU A 25 0.43 1.76 4.81
N ALA A 26 0.15 1.96 3.52
CA ALA A 26 0.31 0.91 2.52
C ALA A 26 1.78 0.51 2.30
N TYR A 27 2.72 1.35 2.71
CA TYR A 27 4.14 1.14 2.46
C TYR A 27 4.86 0.98 3.80
N PRO A 28 5.38 -0.22 4.12
CA PRO A 28 6.18 -0.41 5.32
C PRO A 28 7.43 0.49 5.29
N PRO A 29 7.90 0.95 6.45
CA PRO A 29 9.14 1.70 6.52
C PRO A 29 10.32 0.82 6.11
N CYS A 30 11.36 1.43 5.53
CA CYS A 30 12.58 0.75 5.12
C CYS A 30 13.79 1.69 5.22
N GLU A 31 14.97 1.12 5.46
CA GLU A 31 16.25 1.82 5.31
C GLU A 31 16.95 1.34 4.02
N THR A 32 16.74 0.08 3.67
CA THR A 32 17.28 -0.57 2.49
C THR A 32 16.18 -1.35 1.75
N VAL A 33 16.43 -1.70 0.49
CA VAL A 33 15.48 -2.51 -0.30
C VAL A 33 15.28 -3.91 0.29
N ALA A 34 16.22 -4.41 1.09
CA ALA A 34 16.13 -5.71 1.75
C ALA A 34 15.08 -5.74 2.88
N ASP A 35 14.70 -4.57 3.42
CA ASP A 35 13.66 -4.45 4.44
C ASP A 35 12.25 -4.56 3.85
N CYS A 36 12.14 -4.45 2.52
CA CYS A 36 10.87 -4.55 1.84
C CYS A 36 10.45 -6.01 1.63
N PRO A 37 9.14 -6.32 1.72
CA PRO A 37 8.65 -7.67 1.54
C PRO A 37 8.98 -8.18 0.14
N GLU A 38 9.64 -9.33 0.08
CA GLU A 38 9.94 -9.97 -1.19
C GLU A 38 8.66 -10.51 -1.83
N SER A 39 8.44 -10.21 -3.11
CA SER A 39 7.27 -10.65 -3.84
C SER A 39 7.65 -11.07 -5.25
N TYR A 40 7.12 -12.21 -5.70
CA TYR A 40 7.34 -12.70 -7.05
C TYR A 40 6.82 -11.76 -8.15
N PHE A 41 5.78 -10.99 -7.85
CA PHE A 41 5.09 -10.14 -8.82
C PHE A 41 5.39 -8.65 -8.67
N ARG A 42 5.93 -8.23 -7.51
CA ARG A 42 6.12 -6.81 -7.18
C ARG A 42 7.59 -6.56 -6.86
N ILE A 43 8.18 -5.65 -7.61
CA ILE A 43 9.51 -5.13 -7.31
C ILE A 43 9.33 -3.88 -6.45
N TYR A 44 9.81 -3.95 -5.21
CA TYR A 44 9.79 -2.84 -4.28
C TYR A 44 11.09 -2.04 -4.35
N ARG A 45 11.00 -0.74 -4.11
CA ARG A 45 12.13 0.17 -3.88
C ARG A 45 11.92 0.85 -2.55
N CYS A 46 13.01 1.08 -1.83
CA CYS A 46 12.96 1.95 -0.66
C CYS A 46 13.08 3.40 -1.13
N GLU A 47 12.00 4.16 -1.04
CA GLU A 47 11.93 5.57 -1.44
C GLU A 47 11.34 6.38 -0.30
N ASN A 48 12.06 7.42 0.15
CA ASN A 48 11.70 8.25 1.31
C ASN A 48 11.44 7.43 2.58
N ASN A 49 12.27 6.41 2.83
CA ASN A 49 12.13 5.46 3.93
C ASN A 49 10.84 4.63 3.90
N PHE A 50 10.19 4.50 2.75
CA PHE A 50 9.00 3.66 2.56
C PHE A 50 9.14 2.74 1.35
N CYS A 51 8.67 1.50 1.48
CA CYS A 51 8.71 0.52 0.41
C CYS A 51 7.67 0.80 -0.67
N ARG A 52 8.04 1.48 -1.76
CA ARG A 52 7.13 1.72 -2.90
C ARG A 52 7.23 0.59 -3.92
N TYR A 53 6.09 0.05 -4.35
CA TYR A 53 6.07 -0.87 -5.49
C TYR A 53 6.16 -0.07 -6.79
N ARG A 54 6.97 -0.53 -7.74
CA ARG A 54 6.92 -0.07 -9.12
C ARG A 54 6.26 -1.17 -9.93
N GLU A 55 5.14 -0.89 -10.58
CA GLU A 55 4.67 -1.79 -11.64
C GLU A 55 5.79 -1.88 -12.67
N ALA A 56 6.38 -3.06 -12.82
CA ALA A 56 7.29 -3.32 -13.93
C ALA A 56 6.43 -3.24 -15.19
N VAL A 57 6.40 -2.05 -15.81
CA VAL A 57 5.77 -1.80 -17.11
C VAL A 57 6.15 -2.97 -18.02
N ARG A 58 5.15 -3.73 -18.46
CA ARG A 58 5.19 -4.96 -19.27
C ARG A 58 6.28 -4.96 -20.35
N ARG A 59 7.55 -5.18 -20.01
CA ARG A 59 8.61 -5.60 -20.93
C ARG A 59 9.62 -6.45 -20.16
N LEU A 60 9.53 -7.76 -20.42
CA LEU A 60 10.56 -8.79 -20.27
C LEU A 60 11.59 -8.61 -19.14
N ARG A 61 11.46 -9.41 -18.07
CA ARG A 61 12.47 -10.39 -17.59
C ARG A 61 12.01 -10.91 -16.22
N PRO A 62 11.82 -12.23 -16.01
CA PRO A 62 11.60 -12.76 -14.66
C PRO A 62 12.85 -12.47 -13.78
N PRO A 63 12.70 -12.13 -12.49
CA PRO A 63 13.86 -12.00 -11.61
C PRO A 63 14.50 -13.38 -11.47
N LEU A 64 15.79 -13.44 -11.82
CA LEU A 64 16.61 -14.63 -11.76
C LEU A 64 16.63 -15.18 -10.34
N ARG A 65 16.15 -16.42 -10.23
CA ARG A 65 16.38 -17.38 -9.14
C ARG A 65 17.81 -17.22 -8.59
N LYS A 66 17.96 -16.69 -7.38
CA LYS A 66 19.20 -16.87 -6.62
C LYS A 66 19.13 -18.24 -5.93
N LYS A 67 20.19 -19.01 -6.17
CA LYS A 67 20.39 -20.39 -5.78
C LYS A 67 20.79 -20.48 -4.31
#